data_AF-A0A7V9SM59-F1
#
_entry.id   AF-A0A7V9SM59-F1
#
_cell.length_a   1.000
_cell.length_b   1.000
_cell.length_c   1.000
_cell.angle_alpha   90.00
_cell.angle_beta   90.00
_cell.angle_gamma   90.00
#
_symmetry.space_group_name_H-M   'P 1'
#
loop_
_entity.id
_entity.type
_entity.pdbx_description
1 polymer ?
#
loop_
_entity_poly.entity_id
_entity_poly.type
_entity_poly.pdbx_seq_one_letter_code
_entity_poly.pdbx_strand_id
1 'polypeptide(L)'
;MELGQDAKKGVRELGDAINGAVEKSKQVADAIEFLRKIGYEPNLTLKLEIGLQEIGKDEDFAEEIELELTDEDLRTLRRMKIRLE
;
A
#
# COMPACT_ATOMS: atom_id res chain seq x y z
N MET A 1 -13.36 14.18 -10.53
CA MET A 1 -14.15 13.10 -9.92
C MET A 1 -14.18 13.36 -8.44
N GLU A 2 -15.35 13.63 -7.86
CA GLU A 2 -15.49 13.69 -6.41
C GLU A 2 -15.41 12.26 -5.87
N LEU A 3 -14.54 11.99 -4.90
CA LEU A 3 -14.60 10.75 -4.12
C LEU A 3 -16.05 10.55 -3.65
N GLY A 4 -16.67 9.45 -4.09
CA GLY A 4 -18.02 9.09 -3.66
C GLY A 4 -18.12 9.04 -2.14
N GLN A 5 -19.31 9.33 -1.59
CA GLN A 5 -19.52 9.36 -0.13
C GLN A 5 -19.04 8.08 0.57
N ASP A 6 -19.14 6.93 -0.11
CA ASP A 6 -18.68 5.63 0.40
C ASP A 6 -17.16 5.55 0.54
N ALA A 7 -16.41 6.08 -0.42
CA ALA A 7 -14.94 6.14 -0.36
C ALA A 7 -14.47 7.00 0.82
N LYS A 8 -15.12 8.15 1.05
CA LYS A 8 -14.84 9.01 2.20
C LYS A 8 -15.15 8.32 3.53
N LYS A 9 -16.24 7.55 3.58
CA LYS A 9 -16.62 6.78 4.76
C LYS A 9 -15.59 5.67 5.06
N GLY A 10 -15.17 4.92 4.05
CA GLY A 10 -14.14 3.87 4.21
C GLY A 10 -12.80 4.41 4.69
N VAL A 11 -12.35 5.55 4.14
CA VAL A 11 -11.13 6.24 4.60
C VAL A 11 -11.23 6.63 6.08
N ARG A 12 -12.39 7.13 6.51
CA ARG A 12 -12.63 7.52 7.91
C ARG A 12 -12.62 6.31 8.85
N GLU A 13 -13.35 5.26 8.51
CA GLU A 13 -13.40 4.03 9.32
C GLU A 13 -12.01 3.39 9.45
N LEU A 14 -11.22 3.40 8.39
CA LEU A 14 -9.82 2.93 8.43
C LEU A 14 -8.97 3.81 9.36
N GLY A 15 -9.11 5.14 9.28
CA GLY A 15 -8.41 6.07 10.18
C GLY A 15 -8.75 5.83 11.65
N ASP A 16 -10.03 5.64 11.96
CA ASP A 16 -10.49 5.34 13.32
C ASP A 16 -9.96 3.99 13.82
N ALA A 17 -9.94 2.97 12.97
CA ALA A 17 -9.38 1.66 13.30
C ALA A 17 -7.87 1.70 13.58
N ILE A 18 -7.10 2.43 12.76
CA ILE A 18 -5.67 2.60 12.95
C ILE A 18 -5.38 3.36 14.25
N ASN A 19 -6.07 4.46 14.50
CA ASN A 19 -5.91 5.21 15.75
C ASN A 19 -6.20 4.33 16.98
N GLY A 20 -7.31 3.58 16.95
CA GLY A 20 -7.64 2.65 18.03
C GLY A 20 -6.62 1.53 18.22
N ALA A 21 -6.00 1.05 17.13
CA ALA A 21 -4.93 0.04 17.20
C ALA A 21 -3.63 0.62 17.78
N VAL A 22 -3.25 1.83 17.38
CA VAL A 22 -2.05 2.52 17.87
C VAL A 22 -2.20 2.87 19.36
N GLU A 23 -3.35 3.40 19.78
CA GLU A 23 -3.63 3.76 21.18
C GLU A 23 -3.53 2.55 22.11
N LYS A 24 -4.00 1.38 21.65
CA LYS A 24 -3.99 0.14 22.44
C LYS A 24 -2.73 -0.70 22.25
N SER A 25 -1.81 -0.28 21.38
CA SER A 25 -0.61 -1.06 21.06
C SER A 25 0.42 -0.95 22.16
N LYS A 26 0.62 -2.05 22.89
CA LYS A 26 1.69 -2.17 23.88
C LYS A 26 3.06 -1.88 23.28
N GLN A 27 3.31 -2.32 22.05
CA GLN A 27 4.58 -2.09 21.36
C GLN A 27 4.84 -0.58 21.13
N VAL A 28 3.80 0.19 20.78
CA VAL A 28 3.92 1.65 20.62
C VAL A 28 4.14 2.31 21.97
N ALA A 29 3.43 1.89 23.01
CA ALA A 29 3.60 2.40 24.38
C ALA A 29 5.02 2.16 24.92
N ASP A 30 5.55 0.94 24.75
CA ASP A 30 6.91 0.58 25.19
C ASP A 30 7.98 1.43 24.46
N ALA A 31 7.78 1.70 23.17
CA ALA A 31 8.66 2.56 22.39
C ALA A 31 8.61 4.04 22.85
N ILE A 32 7.42 4.55 23.16
CA ILE A 32 7.23 5.91 23.71
C ILE A 32 7.92 6.03 25.07
N GLU A 33 7.76 5.05 25.96
CA GLU A 33 8.45 5.05 27.25
C GLU A 33 9.97 4.99 27.10
N PHE A 34 10.47 4.22 26.15
CA PHE A 34 11.90 4.16 25.88
C PHE A 34 12.44 5.53 25.46
N LEU A 35 11.74 6.25 24.57
CA LEU A 35 12.11 7.62 24.17
C LEU A 35 12.13 8.59 25.37
N ARG A 36 11.15 8.49 26.27
CA ARG A 36 11.14 9.28 27.51
C ARG A 36 12.32 8.96 28.42
N LYS A 37 12.70 7.68 28.54
CA LYS A 37 13.86 7.24 29.36
C LYS A 37 15.18 7.81 28.84
N ILE A 38 15.31 8.03 27.53
CA ILE A 38 16.49 8.67 26.94
C ILE A 38 16.37 10.20 26.84
N GLY A 39 15.34 10.81 27.46
CA GLY A 39 15.19 12.25 27.61
C GLY A 39 14.43 12.97 26.49
N TYR A 40 13.69 12.24 25.65
CA TYR A 40 12.90 12.81 24.55
C TYR A 40 11.41 12.66 24.81
N GLU A 41 10.63 13.72 24.55
CA GLU A 41 9.17 13.65 24.57
C GLU A 41 8.65 13.40 23.13
N PRO A 42 8.06 12.24 22.84
CA PRO A 42 7.63 11.93 21.49
C PRO A 42 6.34 12.66 21.11
N ASN A 43 6.35 13.31 19.95
CA ASN A 43 5.15 13.82 19.28
C ASN A 43 4.93 13.01 17.99
N LEU A 44 4.00 12.06 18.04
CA LEU A 44 3.71 11.17 16.91
C LEU A 44 2.65 11.81 16.00
N THR A 45 3.03 12.15 14.77
CA THR A 45 2.09 12.55 13.72
C THR A 45 2.06 11.47 12.65
N LEU A 46 0.92 10.80 12.51
CA LEU A 46 0.70 9.77 11.49
C LEU A 46 0.02 10.40 10.27
N LYS A 47 0.71 10.40 9.13
CA LYS A 47 0.11 10.75 7.83
C LYS A 47 -0.17 9.46 7.07
N LEU A 48 -1.45 9.12 6.95
CA LEU A 48 -1.89 7.97 6.17
C LEU A 48 -2.21 8.42 4.74
N GLU A 49 -1.52 7.84 3.76
CA GLU A 49 -1.82 8.02 2.35
C GLU A 49 -2.53 6.77 1.84
N ILE A 50 -3.80 6.90 1.44
CA ILE A 50 -4.61 5.79 0.94
C ILE A 50 -4.86 6.03 -0.54
N GLY A 51 -4.22 5.21 -1.38
CA GLY A 51 -4.63 5.07 -2.77
C GLY A 51 -5.86 4.17 -2.84
N LEU A 52 -6.95 4.68 -3.40
CA LEU A 52 -8.12 3.86 -3.73
C LEU A 52 -8.02 3.46 -5.19
N GLN A 53 -7.89 2.16 -5.45
CA GLN A 53 -8.04 1.61 -6.79
C GLN A 53 -9.44 1.01 -6.88
N GLU A 54 -10.24 1.47 -7.84
CA GLU A 54 -11.53 0.83 -8.12
C GLU A 54 -11.27 -0.60 -8.55
N ILE A 55 -11.90 -1.56 -7.88
CA ILE A 55 -11.95 -2.94 -8.36
C ILE A 55 -12.90 -2.90 -9.56
N GLY A 56 -12.34 -2.75 -10.75
CA GLY A 56 -13.09 -2.88 -11.99
C GLY A 56 -13.79 -4.23 -12.03
N LYS A 57 -15.01 -4.24 -12.56
CA LYS A 57 -15.73 -5.43 -13.04
C LYS A 57 -14.98 -6.04 -14.24
N ASP A 58 -13.74 -6.42 -14.03
CA ASP A 58 -12.86 -7.02 -15.02
C ASP A 58 -12.47 -8.40 -14.50
N GLU A 59 -13.47 -9.28 -14.39
CA GLU A 59 -13.25 -10.72 -14.28
C GLU A 59 -12.88 -11.35 -15.64
N ASP A 60 -12.66 -10.57 -16.71
CA ASP A 60 -12.32 -11.08 -18.05
C ASP A 60 -11.07 -10.42 -18.68
N PHE A 61 -10.04 -10.08 -17.90
CA PHE A 61 -8.68 -9.83 -18.43
C PHE A 61 -7.74 -11.03 -18.23
N ALA A 62 -8.30 -12.24 -18.31
CA ALA A 62 -7.57 -13.35 -18.89
C ALA A 62 -7.68 -13.29 -20.43
N GLU A 63 -7.46 -12.12 -21.03
CA GLU A 63 -6.94 -12.10 -22.39
C GLU A 63 -5.53 -12.66 -22.26
N GLU A 64 -5.35 -13.87 -22.77
CA GLU A 64 -4.08 -14.44 -23.18
C GLU A 64 -3.29 -13.30 -23.85
N ILE A 65 -2.40 -12.64 -23.09
CA ILE A 65 -1.47 -11.69 -23.66
C ILE A 65 -0.53 -12.56 -24.50
N GLU A 66 -0.90 -12.82 -25.75
CA GLU A 66 0.06 -13.20 -26.78
C GLU A 66 1.06 -12.05 -26.84
N LEU A 67 2.12 -12.17 -26.05
CA LEU A 67 3.25 -11.26 -26.06
C LEU A 67 3.91 -11.41 -27.44
N GLU A 68 3.46 -10.62 -28.41
CA GLU A 68 4.15 -10.44 -29.69
C GLU A 68 5.45 -9.66 -29.42
N LEU A 69 6.48 -10.38 -28.97
CA LEU A 69 7.79 -9.81 -28.69
C LEU A 69 8.50 -9.52 -30.01
N THR A 70 9.01 -8.30 -30.14
CA THR A 70 9.87 -7.95 -31.27
C THR A 70 11.28 -8.54 -31.09
N ASP A 71 12.05 -8.59 -32.17
CA ASP A 71 13.46 -9.04 -32.12
C ASP A 71 14.32 -8.24 -31.13
N GLU A 72 13.96 -6.98 -30.87
CA GLU A 72 14.64 -6.13 -29.89
C GLU A 72 14.30 -6.52 -28.45
N ASP A 73 13.03 -6.84 -28.17
CA ASP A 73 12.56 -7.30 -26.87
C ASP A 73 13.22 -8.62 -26.47
N LEU A 74 13.33 -9.56 -27.41
CA LEU A 74 14.02 -10.84 -27.21
C LEU A 74 15.50 -10.65 -26.85
N ARG A 75 16.19 -9.67 -27.46
CA ARG A 75 17.58 -9.35 -27.13
C ARG A 75 17.72 -8.74 -25.73
N THR A 76 16.74 -7.95 -25.32
CA THR A 76 16.72 -7.33 -23.99
C THR A 76 16.45 -8.37 -22.92
N LEU A 77 15.47 -9.25 -23.11
CA LEU A 77 15.17 -10.35 -22.17
C LEU A 77 16.35 -11.33 -22.02
N ARG A 78 17.05 -11.66 -23.11
CA ARG A 78 18.29 -12.46 -23.07
C ARG A 78 19.39 -11.79 -22.25
N ARG A 79 19.57 -10.48 -22.38
CA ARG A 79 20.54 -9.71 -21.57
C ARG A 79 20.19 -9.75 -20.09
N MET A 80 18.89 -9.74 -19.77
CA MET A 80 18.38 -9.83 -18.41
C MET A 80 18.35 -11.26 -17.84
N LYS A 81 18.71 -12.29 -18.63
CA LYS A 81 18.67 -13.72 -18.27
C LYS A 81 17.28 -14.20 -17.84
N ILE A 82 16.23 -13.55 -18.32
CA ILE A 82 14.84 -13.97 -18.08
C ILE A 82 14.53 -15.11 -19.05
N ARG A 83 14.06 -16.25 -18.53
CA ARG A 83 13.54 -17.36 -19.32
C ARG A 83 12.03 -17.22 -19.35
N LEU A 84 11.46 -17.22 -20.55
CA LEU A 84 10.02 -17.38 -20.75
C LEU A 84 9.81 -18.90 -20.86
N GLU A 85 9.09 -19.49 -19.90
CA GLU A 85 8.55 -20.85 -19.99
C GLU A 85 7.09 -20.77 -20.43
#